data_AF-A0A9W8MKA9-F1
#
_entry.id   AF-A0A9W8MKA9-F1
#
_cell.length_a   1.000
_cell.length_b   1.000
_cell.length_c   1.000
_cell.angle_alpha   90.00
_cell.angle_beta   90.00
_cell.angle_gamma   90.00
#
_symmetry.space_group_name_H-M   'P 1'
#
loop_
_entity.id
_entity.type
_entity.pdbx_description
1 polymer ?
#
loop_
_entity_poly.entity_id
_entity_poly.type
_entity_poly.pdbx_seq_one_letter_code
_entity_poly.pdbx_strand_id
1 'polypeptide(L)'
;MLAYLECHTTSYQYYQKLRRLTNPAFPDSVPNRYAELHWVKRQWQNVKEIIEFGFAHNGKQPGEGDLAYFCAGCPQPGINLPEDWKNNPEKWKYHCSHRGDGCFSQVHQEPLTEENDIWLKSGEGFMTEKSRYAEHLASAEERKDLITCNKH
;
A
#
# COMPACT_ATOMS: atom_id res chain seq x y z
N MET A 1 -12.45 4.45 2.41
CA MET A 1 -13.40 5.05 3.37
C MET A 1 -13.94 6.31 2.71
N LEU A 2 -15.21 6.28 2.27
CA LEU A 2 -15.79 7.37 1.46
C LEU A 2 -15.61 8.75 2.10
N ALA A 3 -15.74 8.84 3.43
CA ALA A 3 -15.53 10.08 4.18
C ALA A 3 -14.15 10.74 3.99
N TYR A 4 -13.09 9.96 3.72
CA TYR A 4 -11.78 10.54 3.41
C TYR A 4 -11.75 11.11 1.98
N LEU A 5 -12.33 10.39 1.03
CA LEU A 5 -12.35 10.79 -0.39
C LEU A 5 -13.26 11.99 -0.64
N GLU A 6 -14.42 12.02 0.01
CA GLU A 6 -15.44 13.04 -0.21
C GLU A 6 -15.27 14.26 0.70
N CYS A 7 -14.78 14.05 1.93
CA CYS A 7 -14.78 15.09 2.96
C CYS A 7 -13.40 15.35 3.57
N HIS A 8 -12.32 14.79 2.99
CA HIS A 8 -10.95 14.88 3.53
C HIS A 8 -10.87 14.53 5.02
N THR A 9 -11.78 13.68 5.51
CA THR A 9 -11.86 13.33 6.93
C THR A 9 -10.81 12.28 7.24
N THR A 10 -9.87 12.62 8.12
CA THR A 10 -8.84 11.68 8.58
C THR A 10 -9.47 10.53 9.38
N SER A 11 -8.78 9.39 9.45
CA SER A 11 -9.25 8.26 10.27
C SER A 11 -9.49 8.68 11.74
N TYR A 12 -8.69 9.62 12.24
CA TYR A 12 -8.84 10.19 13.59
C TYR A 12 -10.13 10.99 13.72
N GLN A 13 -10.41 11.91 12.79
CA GLN A 13 -11.65 12.70 12.79
C GLN A 13 -12.89 11.79 12.66
N TYR A 14 -12.80 10.76 11.83
CA TYR A 14 -13.85 9.75 11.69
C TYR A 14 -14.09 9.02 13.03
N TYR A 15 -13.03 8.62 13.72
CA TYR A 15 -13.14 7.99 15.03
C TYR A 15 -13.73 8.94 16.09
N GLN A 16 -13.33 10.22 16.10
CA GLN A 16 -13.91 11.22 17.00
C GLN A 16 -15.41 11.43 16.74
N LYS A 17 -15.85 11.34 15.47
CA LYS A 17 -17.28 11.33 15.14
C LYS A 17 -17.98 10.12 15.75
N LEU A 18 -17.41 8.92 15.63
CA LEU A 18 -17.98 7.72 16.25
C LEU A 18 -18.14 7.89 17.77
N ARG A 19 -17.12 8.38 18.48
CA ARG A 19 -17.21 8.64 19.94
C ARG A 19 -18.39 9.55 20.30
N ARG A 20 -18.55 10.65 19.58
CA ARG A 20 -19.66 11.61 19.81
C ARG A 20 -21.03 11.03 19.50
N LEU A 21 -21.13 10.12 18.52
CA LEU A 21 -22.37 9.42 18.21
C LEU A 21 -22.70 8.35 19.24
N THR A 22 -21.70 7.69 19.82
CA THR A 22 -21.89 6.65 20.83
C THR A 22 -22.36 7.22 22.17
N ASN A 23 -21.73 8.30 22.66
CA ASN A 23 -22.18 9.00 23.85
C ASN A 23 -22.08 10.52 23.65
N PRO A 24 -23.18 11.18 23.24
CA PRO A 24 -23.17 12.62 22.99
C PRO A 24 -22.93 13.46 24.25
N ALA A 25 -23.41 12.99 25.42
CA ALA A 25 -23.29 13.72 26.68
C ALA A 25 -21.85 13.68 27.23
N PHE A 26 -21.17 12.54 27.10
CA PHE A 26 -19.80 12.36 27.56
C PHE A 26 -18.97 11.59 26.52
N PRO A 27 -18.60 12.20 25.39
CA PRO A 27 -17.84 11.52 24.33
C PRO A 27 -16.50 10.97 24.83
N ASP A 28 -15.92 11.63 25.84
CA ASP A 28 -14.63 11.22 26.40
C ASP A 28 -14.69 9.96 27.26
N SER A 29 -15.88 9.58 27.73
CA SER A 29 -16.11 8.32 28.45
C SER A 29 -16.05 7.09 27.54
N VAL A 30 -16.15 7.28 26.21
CA VAL A 30 -16.10 6.18 25.24
C VAL A 30 -14.67 5.64 25.17
N PRO A 31 -14.44 4.33 25.42
CA PRO A 31 -13.12 3.73 25.35
C PRO A 31 -12.43 3.98 24.01
N ASN A 32 -11.14 4.29 24.04
CA ASN A 32 -10.34 4.48 22.84
C ASN A 32 -10.18 3.14 22.09
N ARG A 33 -10.72 3.07 20.87
CA ARG A 33 -10.69 1.91 19.95
C ARG A 33 -10.11 2.28 18.59
N TYR A 34 -9.26 3.30 18.56
CA TYR A 34 -8.69 3.84 17.33
C TYR A 34 -7.77 2.84 16.62
N ALA A 35 -6.99 2.06 17.38
CA ALA A 35 -6.11 1.04 16.82
C ALA A 35 -6.92 -0.09 16.16
N GLU A 36 -7.98 -0.54 16.83
CA GLU A 36 -8.89 -1.56 16.34
C GLU A 36 -9.62 -1.10 15.07
N LEU A 37 -10.02 0.17 14.99
CA LEU A 37 -10.57 0.75 13.77
C LEU A 37 -9.60 0.62 12.59
N HIS A 38 -8.30 0.86 12.80
CA HIS A 38 -7.29 0.70 11.75
C HIS A 38 -7.09 -0.76 11.34
N TRP A 39 -7.06 -1.69 12.29
CA TRP A 39 -6.96 -3.12 11.98
C TRP A 39 -8.15 -3.61 11.17
N VAL A 40 -9.37 -3.31 11.62
CA VAL A 40 -10.60 -3.68 10.90
C VAL A 40 -10.65 -3.04 9.53
N LYS A 41 -10.24 -1.77 9.40
CA LYS A 41 -10.15 -1.08 8.11
C LYS A 41 -9.21 -1.81 7.14
N ARG A 42 -7.99 -2.18 7.59
CA ARG A 42 -7.02 -2.91 6.74
C ARG A 42 -7.55 -4.27 6.29
N GLN A 43 -8.11 -5.05 7.23
CA GLN A 43 -8.72 -6.35 6.92
C GLN A 43 -9.89 -6.21 5.94
N TRP A 44 -10.77 -5.23 6.16
CA TRP A 44 -11.87 -4.92 5.27
C TRP A 44 -11.39 -4.57 3.86
N GLN A 45 -10.36 -3.72 3.73
CA GLN A 45 -9.79 -3.37 2.43
C GLN A 45 -9.22 -4.60 1.70
N ASN A 46 -8.53 -5.49 2.41
CA ASN A 46 -8.01 -6.73 1.85
C ASN A 46 -9.13 -7.65 1.34
N VAL A 47 -10.19 -7.86 2.14
CA VAL A 47 -11.35 -8.66 1.73
C VAL A 47 -12.05 -8.04 0.52
N LYS A 48 -12.19 -6.72 0.49
CA LYS A 48 -12.79 -6.00 -0.65
C LYS A 48 -11.99 -6.19 -1.94
N GLU A 49 -10.67 -6.12 -1.87
CA GLU A 49 -9.77 -6.37 -3.01
C GLU A 49 -9.89 -7.82 -3.51
N ILE A 50 -9.85 -8.82 -2.61
CA ILE A 50 -10.05 -10.24 -2.97
C ILE A 50 -11.40 -10.47 -3.68
N ILE A 51 -12.47 -9.82 -3.21
CA ILE A 51 -13.79 -9.89 -3.86
C ILE A 51 -13.74 -9.24 -5.24
N GLU A 52 -13.15 -8.05 -5.35
CA GLU A 52 -13.10 -7.26 -6.58
C GLU A 52 -12.32 -7.97 -7.70
N PHE A 53 -11.21 -8.63 -7.36
CA PHE A 53 -10.42 -9.44 -8.29
C PHE A 53 -10.98 -10.86 -8.52
N GLY A 54 -12.13 -11.19 -7.91
CA GLY A 54 -12.85 -12.44 -8.18
C GLY A 54 -12.30 -13.68 -7.47
N PHE A 55 -11.48 -13.51 -6.43
CA PHE A 55 -10.89 -14.61 -5.65
C PHE A 55 -11.76 -15.09 -4.48
N ALA A 56 -12.81 -14.36 -4.12
CA ALA A 56 -13.64 -14.69 -2.95
C ALA A 56 -14.41 -16.02 -3.05
N HIS A 57 -14.78 -16.48 -4.26
CA HIS A 57 -15.66 -17.64 -4.45
C HIS A 57 -15.13 -18.66 -5.48
N ASN A 58 -13.91 -18.48 -5.99
CA ASN A 58 -13.38 -19.33 -7.04
C ASN A 58 -12.54 -20.53 -6.53
N GLY A 59 -12.36 -20.65 -5.21
CA GLY A 59 -11.56 -21.70 -4.57
C GLY A 59 -10.05 -21.59 -4.81
N LYS A 60 -9.59 -20.50 -5.41
CA LYS A 60 -8.18 -20.22 -5.69
C LYS A 60 -7.70 -19.11 -4.77
N GLN A 61 -6.42 -19.18 -4.40
CA GLN A 61 -5.73 -18.07 -3.76
C GLN A 61 -5.08 -17.20 -4.84
N PRO A 62 -5.03 -15.87 -4.66
CA PRO A 62 -4.29 -14.99 -5.57
C PRO A 62 -2.79 -15.32 -5.52
N GLY A 63 -2.16 -15.37 -6.69
CA GLY A 63 -0.72 -15.48 -6.86
C GLY A 63 -0.03 -14.12 -6.93
N GLU A 64 1.25 -14.13 -7.31
CA GLU A 64 2.06 -12.91 -7.42
C GLU A 64 1.46 -11.92 -8.43
N GLY A 65 1.16 -10.71 -7.97
CA GLY A 65 0.59 -9.63 -8.77
C GLY A 65 -0.88 -9.81 -9.17
N ASP A 66 -1.55 -10.89 -8.77
CA ASP A 66 -2.94 -11.16 -9.17
C ASP A 66 -3.97 -10.14 -8.63
N LEU A 67 -3.65 -9.46 -7.53
CA LEU A 67 -4.43 -8.37 -6.92
C LEU A 67 -3.92 -6.98 -7.32
N ALA A 68 -2.97 -6.88 -8.27
CA ALA A 68 -2.50 -5.60 -8.76
C ALA A 68 -3.38 -5.11 -9.91
N TYR A 69 -3.87 -3.86 -9.82
CA TYR A 69 -4.61 -3.27 -10.94
C TYR A 69 -3.71 -3.09 -12.15
N PHE A 70 -4.26 -3.40 -13.32
CA PHE A 70 -3.59 -3.13 -14.59
C PHE A 70 -3.41 -1.62 -14.80
N CYS A 71 -2.16 -1.17 -14.87
CA CYS A 71 -1.80 0.22 -15.12
C CYS A 71 -1.72 0.48 -16.63
N ALA A 72 -2.74 1.10 -17.21
CA ALA A 72 -2.78 1.43 -18.65
C ALA A 72 -1.73 2.48 -19.07
N GLY A 73 -1.29 3.34 -18.14
CA GLY A 73 -0.27 4.36 -18.40
C GLY A 73 1.17 3.85 -18.28
N CYS A 74 1.36 2.69 -17.65
CA CYS A 74 2.69 2.10 -17.49
C CYS A 74 3.15 1.52 -18.84
N PRO A 75 4.46 1.52 -19.16
CA PRO A 75 4.99 0.87 -20.35
C PRO A 75 4.69 -0.64 -20.36
N GLN A 76 3.85 -1.11 -21.28
CA GLN A 76 3.42 -2.50 -21.42
C GLN A 76 3.82 -3.05 -22.81
N PRO A 77 4.84 -3.92 -22.88
CA PRO A 77 5.24 -4.58 -24.13
C PRO A 77 4.07 -5.31 -24.79
N GLY A 78 3.84 -5.06 -26.08
CA GLY A 78 2.76 -5.69 -26.85
C GLY A 78 1.35 -5.10 -26.62
N ILE A 79 1.21 -4.10 -25.75
CA ILE A 79 -0.08 -3.41 -25.53
C ILE A 79 0.02 -1.94 -25.98
N ASN A 80 0.90 -1.16 -25.34
CA ASN A 80 1.01 0.28 -25.59
C ASN A 80 2.44 0.73 -25.96
N LEU A 81 3.35 -0.22 -26.16
CA LEU A 81 4.70 0.03 -26.67
C LEU A 81 4.81 -0.32 -28.16
N PRO A 82 5.54 0.49 -28.97
CA PRO A 82 5.89 0.14 -30.35
C PRO A 82 6.66 -1.19 -30.42
N GLU A 83 6.53 -1.98 -31.48
CA GLU A 83 7.22 -3.29 -31.58
C GLU A 83 8.75 -3.19 -31.47
N ASP A 84 9.32 -2.10 -31.96
CA ASP A 84 10.76 -1.81 -31.97
C ASP A 84 11.24 -1.02 -30.74
N TRP A 85 10.42 -0.88 -29.69
CA TRP A 85 10.72 -0.08 -28.49
C TRP A 85 12.08 -0.42 -27.86
N LYS A 86 12.54 -1.68 -27.95
CA LYS A 86 13.84 -2.13 -27.42
C LYS A 86 15.03 -1.56 -28.18
N ASN A 87 14.86 -1.27 -29.47
CA ASN A 87 15.90 -0.77 -30.37
C ASN A 87 15.93 0.76 -30.42
N ASN A 88 14.91 1.43 -29.88
CA ASN A 88 14.86 2.87 -29.82
C ASN A 88 16.06 3.41 -28.99
N PRO A 89 16.88 4.33 -29.53
CA PRO A 89 17.98 4.94 -28.78
C PRO A 89 17.51 5.71 -27.55
N GLU A 90 16.27 6.21 -27.54
CA GLU A 90 15.65 6.93 -26.44
C GLU A 90 14.94 6.00 -25.45
N LYS A 91 15.65 4.98 -24.94
CA LYS A 91 15.11 3.97 -24.01
C LYS A 91 14.44 4.57 -22.77
N TRP A 92 14.87 5.76 -22.36
CA TRP A 92 14.30 6.50 -21.24
C TRP A 92 12.80 6.80 -21.40
N LYS A 93 12.24 6.78 -22.63
CA LYS A 93 10.81 7.00 -22.86
C LYS A 93 9.91 5.87 -22.33
N TYR A 94 10.48 4.68 -22.14
CA TYR A 94 9.72 3.46 -21.81
C TYR A 94 10.00 2.96 -20.40
N HIS A 95 10.53 3.80 -19.51
CA HIS A 95 10.74 3.43 -18.12
C HIS A 95 9.42 3.49 -17.33
N CYS A 96 9.18 2.49 -16.48
CA CYS A 96 8.09 2.54 -15.52
C CYS A 96 8.53 3.39 -14.32
N SER A 97 7.95 4.58 -14.18
CA SER A 97 8.16 5.41 -12.99
C SER A 97 7.26 4.89 -11.87
N HIS A 98 7.86 4.21 -10.90
CA HIS A 98 7.17 3.82 -9.67
C HIS A 98 7.24 5.00 -8.70
N ARG A 99 6.27 5.91 -8.82
CA ARG A 99 6.11 7.00 -7.85
C ARG A 99 5.28 6.48 -6.67
N GLY A 100 5.94 5.87 -5.69
CA GLY A 100 5.38 5.86 -4.34
C GLY A 100 5.17 7.32 -3.96
N ASP A 101 3.97 7.72 -3.54
CA ASP A 101 3.81 9.08 -3.07
C ASP A 101 4.87 9.32 -1.97
N GLY A 102 5.65 10.37 -2.17
CA GLY A 102 6.69 10.78 -1.24
C GLY A 102 6.08 11.40 0.00
N CYS A 103 5.00 10.84 0.57
CA CYS A 103 4.71 11.05 1.96
C CYS A 103 5.80 10.29 2.74
N PHE A 104 6.98 10.91 2.84
CA PHE A 104 8.13 10.51 3.67
C PHE A 104 7.78 10.38 5.18
N SER A 105 6.50 10.52 5.51
CA SER A 105 5.90 10.16 6.79
C SER A 105 5.56 8.67 6.91
N GLN A 106 5.96 7.81 5.96
CA GLN A 106 6.06 6.37 6.22
C GLN A 106 7.18 6.13 7.22
N VAL A 107 6.88 6.42 8.49
CA VAL A 107 7.69 5.96 9.61
C VAL A 107 7.56 4.45 9.61
N HIS A 108 8.64 3.75 9.27
CA HIS A 108 8.76 2.34 9.61
C HIS A 108 8.61 2.25 11.13
N GLN A 109 7.43 1.82 11.57
CA GLN A 109 7.23 1.46 12.95
C GLN A 109 7.70 0.02 13.08
N GLU A 110 8.72 -0.20 13.89
CA GLU A 110 9.11 -1.56 14.24
C GLU A 110 7.92 -2.23 14.94
N PRO A 111 7.54 -3.43 14.51
CA PRO A 111 6.53 -4.18 15.23
C PRO A 111 7.03 -4.50 16.63
N LEU A 112 6.13 -4.53 17.61
CA LEU A 112 6.50 -4.79 19.01
C LEU A 112 7.14 -6.19 19.16
N THR A 113 6.66 -7.15 18.38
CA THR A 113 7.26 -8.49 18.21
C THR A 113 7.03 -8.98 16.78
N GLU A 114 7.84 -9.93 16.30
CA GLU A 114 7.65 -10.55 14.98
C GLU A 114 6.31 -11.29 14.87
N GLU A 115 5.79 -11.87 15.97
CA GLU A 115 4.49 -12.57 15.91
C GLU A 115 3.31 -11.62 15.73
N ASN A 116 3.47 -10.34 16.07
CA ASN A 116 2.44 -9.32 15.94
C ASN A 116 2.46 -8.62 14.56
N ASP A 117 3.50 -8.83 13.75
CA ASP A 117 3.57 -8.33 12.38
C ASP A 117 2.88 -9.29 11.40
N ILE A 118 1.55 -9.23 11.39
CA ILE A 118 0.73 -10.09 10.53
C ILE A 118 0.57 -9.43 9.16
N TRP A 119 1.15 -10.07 8.15
CA TRP A 119 1.03 -9.67 6.76
C TRP A 119 -0.32 -10.13 6.21
N LEU A 120 -1.09 -9.21 5.62
CA LEU A 120 -2.33 -9.55 4.92
C LEU A 120 -2.07 -10.02 3.48
N LYS A 121 -0.91 -9.66 2.92
CA LYS A 121 -0.45 -9.94 1.55
C LYS A 121 1.06 -10.13 1.53
N SER A 122 1.57 -11.05 0.74
CA SER A 122 2.97 -11.25 0.40
C SER A 122 3.14 -11.43 -1.11
N GLY A 123 3.22 -10.32 -1.85
CA GLY A 123 3.45 -10.37 -3.30
C GLY A 123 2.21 -10.37 -4.17
N GLU A 124 1.00 -10.55 -3.62
CA GLU A 124 -0.21 -10.66 -4.44
C GLU A 124 -0.65 -9.31 -5.03
N GLY A 125 -0.23 -8.19 -4.44
CA GLY A 125 -0.51 -6.84 -4.95
C GLY A 125 0.67 -6.23 -5.71
N PHE A 126 0.86 -4.91 -5.56
CA PHE A 126 1.95 -4.17 -6.19
C PHE A 126 3.33 -4.33 -5.50
N MET A 127 3.36 -4.86 -4.28
CA MET A 127 4.60 -5.01 -3.50
C MET A 127 5.21 -6.39 -3.74
N THR A 128 6.53 -6.50 -3.65
CA THR A 128 7.25 -7.78 -3.79
C THR A 128 6.91 -8.74 -2.64
N GLU A 129 6.99 -10.03 -2.94
CA GLU A 129 6.88 -11.11 -1.96
C GLU A 129 8.01 -11.04 -0.91
N LYS A 130 7.71 -11.48 0.33
CA LYS A 130 8.59 -11.31 1.50
C LYS A 130 9.94 -12.01 1.35
N SER A 131 9.96 -13.28 0.94
CA SER A 131 11.18 -14.07 0.80
C SER A 131 12.09 -13.50 -0.29
N ARG A 132 11.53 -13.12 -1.44
CA ARG A 132 12.26 -12.45 -2.52
C ARG A 132 12.85 -11.11 -2.09
N TYR A 133 12.12 -10.33 -1.29
CA TYR A 133 12.65 -9.09 -0.74
C TYR A 133 13.78 -9.35 0.27
N ALA A 134 13.66 -10.36 1.13
CA ALA A 134 14.71 -10.74 2.06
C ALA A 134 15.98 -11.24 1.35
N GLU A 135 15.85 -12.03 0.29
CA GLU A 135 16.96 -12.46 -0.57
C GLU A 135 17.66 -11.27 -1.24
N HIS A 136 16.88 -10.29 -1.70
CA HIS A 136 17.42 -9.05 -2.23
C HIS A 136 18.22 -8.30 -1.16
N LEU A 137 17.66 -8.13 0.05
CA LEU A 137 18.36 -7.46 1.16
C LEU A 137 19.66 -8.16 1.55
N ALA A 138 19.75 -9.49 1.44
CA ALA A 138 20.97 -10.24 1.75
C ALA A 138 22.12 -9.98 0.76
N SER A 139 21.82 -9.52 -0.46
CA SER A 139 22.80 -9.27 -1.53
C SER A 139 22.93 -7.79 -1.91
N ALA A 140 21.99 -6.94 -1.49
CA ALA A 140 21.98 -5.52 -1.82
C ALA A 140 23.06 -4.76 -1.04
N GLU A 141 23.86 -3.98 -1.77
CA GLU A 141 24.80 -3.02 -1.17
C GLU A 141 24.12 -1.66 -1.00
N GLU A 142 23.93 -1.23 0.25
CA GLU A 142 23.44 0.12 0.53
C GLU A 142 24.56 1.15 0.28
N ARG A 143 24.47 1.89 -0.82
CA ARG A 143 25.33 3.04 -1.07
C ARG A 143 24.75 4.25 -0.37
N LYS A 144 25.37 4.67 0.72
CA LYS A 144 25.01 5.93 1.39
C LYS A 144 25.34 7.10 0.48
N ASP A 145 24.32 7.74 -0.08
CA ASP A 145 24.48 9.01 -0.76
C ASP A 145 25.02 10.04 0.24
N LEU A 146 25.97 10.85 -0.21
CA LEU A 146 26.44 11.99 0.56
C LEU A 146 25.24 12.92 0.77
N ILE A 147 24.95 13.25 2.03
CA ILE A 147 23.88 14.19 2.39
C ILE A 147 24.29 15.57 1.85
N THR A 148 23.83 15.90 0.65
CA THR A 148 24.06 17.19 -0.02
C THR A 148 22.95 18.20 0.28
N CYS A 149 21.92 17.79 1.03
CA CYS A 149 20.83 18.66 1.45
C CYS A 149 21.29 19.61 2.56
N ASN A 150 21.79 20.78 2.15
CA ASN A 150 21.95 21.92 3.04
C ASN A 150 20.57 22.58 3.20
N LYS A 151 20.09 22.62 4.45
CA LYS A 151 18.87 23.29 4.94
C LYS A 151 18.26 24.32 3.97
N HIS A 152 17.03 24.06 3.52
CA HIS A 152 16.12 25.07 2.96
C HIS A 152 15.03 25.41 3.96
#